data_AF-A0A0G4NEF3-F1
#
_entry.id   AF-A0A0G4NEF3-F1
#
_cell.length_a   1.000
_cell.length_b   1.000
_cell.length_c   1.000
_cell.angle_alpha   90.00
_cell.angle_beta   90.00
_cell.angle_gamma   90.00
#
_symmetry.space_group_name_H-M   'P 1'
#
loop_
_entity.id
_entity.type
_entity.pdbx_description
1 polymer ?
#
loop_
_entity_poly.entity_id
_entity_poly.type
_entity_poly.pdbx_seq_one_letter_code
_entity_poly.pdbx_strand_id
1 'polypeptide(L)'
;QTSSLASLILPKIEHSTSQKLTYTHGTHHIHYIAESPSDHPDHSSSGAGGLTFLVIADASLGRRIPFGFLFEIRRRFLERLTPETTDYADLPNYGAASFNGELKSLMVEYGTTSGGKDDAINNVQREIDDVRGIMTRNIEGLLERGERIDLLVDK
;
A
#
# COMPACT_ATOMS: atom_id res chain seq x y z
N GLN A 1 4.59 0.89 17.52
CA GLN A 1 5.51 0.15 16.65
C GLN A 1 5.14 0.15 15.17
N THR A 2 4.03 -0.44 14.69
CA THR A 2 3.73 -0.42 13.23
C THR A 2 3.15 0.90 12.71
N SER A 3 2.34 1.59 13.53
CA SER A 3 1.78 2.92 13.16
C SER A 3 2.86 3.98 12.93
N SER A 4 3.95 3.97 13.72
CA SER A 4 5.07 4.91 13.56
C SER A 4 5.84 4.72 12.25
N LEU A 5 5.96 3.48 11.76
CA LEU A 5 6.62 3.20 10.47
C LEU A 5 5.88 3.78 9.27
N ALA A 6 4.55 3.69 9.24
CA ALA A 6 3.76 4.26 8.15
C ALA A 6 3.91 5.79 8.10
N SER A 7 3.83 6.46 9.25
CA SER A 7 3.98 7.92 9.35
C SER A 7 5.35 8.43 8.91
N LEU A 8 6.41 7.63 9.05
CA LEU A 8 7.75 7.99 8.58
C LEU A 8 7.93 7.80 7.07
N ILE A 9 7.25 6.79 6.50
CA ILE A 9 7.42 6.42 5.09
C ILE A 9 6.53 7.26 4.18
N LEU A 10 5.27 7.50 4.57
CA LEU A 10 4.29 8.21 3.74
C LEU A 10 4.81 9.56 3.19
N PRO A 11 5.48 10.42 3.98
CA PRO A 11 6.03 11.68 3.47
C PRO A 11 7.16 11.53 2.45
N LYS A 12 7.76 10.33 2.34
CA LYS A 12 8.89 10.04 1.45
C LYS A 12 8.46 9.34 0.16
N ILE A 13 7.17 9.02 0.01
CA ILE A 13 6.62 8.42 -1.21
C ILE A 13 6.31 9.54 -2.19
N GLU A 14 6.92 9.48 -3.37
CA GLU A 14 6.64 10.43 -4.46
C GLU A 14 5.60 9.86 -5.42
N HIS A 15 4.75 10.75 -5.94
CA HIS A 15 3.69 10.45 -6.91
C HIS A 15 4.01 10.96 -8.33
N SER A 16 5.28 11.33 -8.57
CA SER A 16 5.76 11.78 -9.88
C SER A 16 5.72 10.67 -10.93
N THR A 17 5.83 9.42 -10.48
CA THR A 17 5.79 8.20 -11.30
C THR A 17 5.08 7.10 -10.52
N SER A 18 4.38 6.20 -11.23
CA SER A 18 3.76 5.03 -10.62
C SER A 18 4.84 4.12 -10.03
N GLN A 19 4.67 3.73 -8.76
CA GLN A 19 5.70 2.96 -8.05
C GLN A 19 5.09 1.83 -7.24
N LYS A 20 5.78 0.70 -7.23
CA LYS A 20 5.52 -0.42 -6.33
C LYS A 20 6.84 -0.75 -5.66
N LEU A 21 6.89 -0.75 -4.33
CA LEU A 21 8.15 -0.90 -3.61
C LEU A 21 7.92 -1.54 -2.24
N THR A 22 8.96 -2.23 -1.75
CA THR A 22 9.01 -2.77 -0.39
C THR A 22 10.11 -2.10 0.41
N TYR A 23 9.78 -1.49 1.55
CA TYR A 23 10.77 -1.12 2.55
C TYR A 23 10.93 -2.22 3.59
N THR A 24 12.16 -2.50 4.01
CA THR A 24 12.46 -3.49 5.06
C THR A 24 12.90 -2.80 6.35
N HIS A 25 12.38 -3.28 7.47
CA HIS A 25 12.74 -2.82 8.82
C HIS A 25 12.60 -3.95 9.84
N GLY A 26 13.73 -4.52 10.28
CA GLY A 26 13.72 -5.69 11.17
C GLY A 26 12.96 -6.86 10.55
N THR A 27 11.98 -7.40 11.29
CA THR A 27 11.09 -8.48 10.82
C THR A 27 9.89 -7.99 10.01
N HIS A 28 9.71 -6.68 9.87
CA HIS A 28 8.58 -6.10 9.15
C HIS A 28 8.99 -5.64 7.75
N HIS A 29 8.05 -5.78 6.82
CA HIS A 29 8.14 -5.24 5.48
C HIS A 29 6.95 -4.30 5.26
N ILE A 30 7.25 -3.12 4.74
CA ILE A 30 6.25 -2.12 4.35
C ILE A 30 6.13 -2.18 2.83
N HIS A 31 4.99 -2.63 2.34
CA HIS A 31 4.70 -2.71 0.92
C HIS A 31 3.77 -1.56 0.54
N TYR A 32 4.03 -0.91 -0.58
CA TYR A 32 3.10 0.09 -1.10
C TYR A 32 3.00 0.09 -2.62
N ILE A 33 1.86 0.62 -3.09
CA ILE A 33 1.60 1.03 -4.47
C ILE A 33 1.28 2.52 -4.41
N ALA A 34 2.03 3.34 -5.14
CA ALA A 34 1.78 4.75 -5.32
C ALA A 34 1.25 4.99 -6.74
N GLU A 35 0.07 5.59 -6.83
CA GLU A 35 -0.44 6.10 -8.10
C GLU A 35 0.36 7.31 -8.56
N SER A 36 0.18 7.68 -9.81
CA SER A 36 0.70 8.90 -10.40
C SER A 36 -0.37 9.54 -11.29
N PRO A 37 -0.26 10.83 -11.63
CA PRO A 37 -1.17 11.46 -12.58
C PRO A 37 -1.24 10.72 -13.92
N SER A 38 -0.14 10.08 -14.36
CA SER A 38 -0.12 9.27 -15.59
C SER A 38 -0.98 8.00 -15.53
N ASP A 39 -1.31 7.50 -14.33
CA ASP A 39 -2.23 6.37 -14.17
C ASP A 39 -3.70 6.80 -14.34
N HIS A 40 -3.98 8.11 -14.27
CA HIS A 40 -5.32 8.69 -14.34
C HIS A 40 -5.37 9.88 -15.34
N PRO A 41 -5.06 9.67 -16.64
CA PRO A 41 -4.95 10.75 -17.61
C PRO A 41 -6.27 11.50 -17.82
N ASP A 42 -7.40 10.79 -17.81
CA ASP A 42 -8.73 11.38 -18.03
C ASP A 42 -9.29 12.06 -16.77
N HIS A 43 -8.68 11.81 -15.61
CA HIS A 43 -9.16 12.27 -14.30
C HIS A 43 -8.05 12.92 -13.47
N SER A 44 -7.12 13.62 -14.12
CA SER A 44 -5.95 14.23 -13.45
C SER A 44 -6.33 15.25 -12.36
N SER A 45 -7.52 15.86 -12.42
CA SER A 45 -8.03 16.80 -11.41
C SER A 45 -8.62 16.12 -10.18
N SER A 46 -8.92 14.82 -10.22
CA SER A 46 -9.54 14.10 -9.10
C SER A 46 -8.63 13.96 -7.88
N GLY A 47 -7.31 14.11 -8.05
CA GLY A 47 -6.33 13.78 -7.01
C GLY A 47 -6.00 12.28 -6.91
N ALA A 48 -6.58 11.42 -7.77
CA ALA A 48 -6.32 9.97 -7.76
C ALA A 48 -4.84 9.63 -7.91
N GLY A 49 -4.12 10.41 -8.72
CA GLY A 49 -2.68 10.26 -8.90
C GLY A 49 -1.84 10.50 -7.65
N GLY A 50 -2.43 10.99 -6.55
CA GLY A 50 -1.78 11.14 -5.24
C GLY A 50 -2.10 10.02 -4.25
N LEU A 51 -2.80 8.96 -4.67
CA LEU A 51 -3.19 7.88 -3.78
C LEU A 51 -2.02 6.91 -3.51
N THR A 52 -1.84 6.56 -2.24
CA THR A 52 -0.94 5.49 -1.79
C THR A 52 -1.74 4.39 -1.12
N PHE A 53 -1.57 3.15 -1.59
CA PHE A 53 -2.05 1.94 -0.95
C PHE A 53 -0.89 1.28 -0.23
N LEU A 54 -0.98 1.10 1.09
CA LEU A 54 0.13 0.63 1.93
C LEU A 54 -0.32 -0.45 2.91
N VAL A 55 0.52 -1.46 3.10
CA VAL A 55 0.35 -2.49 4.12
C VAL A 55 1.69 -2.82 4.77
N ILE A 56 1.67 -3.09 6.07
CA ILE A 56 2.82 -3.60 6.81
C ILE A 56 2.56 -5.06 7.13
N ALA A 57 3.50 -5.93 6.76
CA ALA A 57 3.41 -7.36 6.98
C ALA A 57 4.72 -7.88 7.62
N ASP A 58 4.62 -9.05 8.25
CA ASP A 58 5.82 -9.78 8.67
C ASP A 58 6.55 -10.32 7.44
N ALA A 59 7.88 -10.27 7.46
CA ALA A 59 8.74 -10.72 6.35
C ALA A 59 8.48 -12.20 5.97
N SER A 60 8.07 -13.04 6.93
CA SER A 60 7.74 -14.45 6.70
C SER A 60 6.51 -14.66 5.80
N LEU A 61 5.64 -13.66 5.66
CA LEU A 61 4.48 -13.73 4.78
C LEU A 61 4.89 -13.65 3.29
N GLY A 62 6.12 -13.22 3.01
CA GLY A 62 6.61 -12.98 1.66
C GLY A 62 5.90 -11.79 1.00
N ARG A 63 6.17 -11.57 -0.30
CA ARG A 63 5.67 -10.39 -1.05
C ARG A 63 4.37 -10.63 -1.81
N ARG A 64 4.11 -11.86 -2.25
CA ARG A 64 2.95 -12.18 -3.10
C ARG A 64 1.64 -11.87 -2.39
N ILE A 65 1.53 -12.23 -1.12
CA ILE A 65 0.32 -12.01 -0.33
C ILE A 65 0.06 -10.53 -0.05
N PRO A 66 1.03 -9.74 0.49
CA PRO A 66 0.83 -8.30 0.67
C PRO A 66 0.53 -7.55 -0.62
N PHE A 67 1.25 -7.83 -1.72
CA PHE A 67 0.96 -7.15 -2.98
C PHE A 67 -0.37 -7.59 -3.60
N GLY A 68 -0.75 -8.86 -3.49
CA GLY A 68 -2.08 -9.33 -3.89
C GLY A 68 -3.19 -8.57 -3.15
N PHE A 69 -3.04 -8.41 -1.84
CA PHE A 69 -3.93 -7.58 -1.04
C PHE A 69 -3.94 -6.12 -1.53
N LEU A 70 -2.77 -5.52 -1.78
CA LEU A 70 -2.68 -4.14 -2.28
C LEU A 70 -3.34 -3.94 -3.65
N PHE A 71 -3.19 -4.89 -4.58
CA PHE A 71 -3.84 -4.85 -5.89
C PHE A 71 -5.36 -4.90 -5.75
N GLU A 72 -5.86 -5.78 -4.88
CA GLU A 72 -7.29 -5.96 -4.70
C GLU A 72 -7.95 -4.79 -3.97
N ILE A 73 -7.31 -4.23 -2.93
CA ILE A 73 -7.83 -3.02 -2.27
C ILE A 73 -7.81 -1.83 -3.23
N ARG A 74 -6.76 -1.67 -4.05
CA ARG A 74 -6.67 -0.61 -5.05
C ARG A 74 -7.83 -0.69 -6.03
N ARG A 75 -8.04 -1.89 -6.60
CA ARG A 75 -9.11 -2.15 -7.57
C ARG A 75 -10.47 -1.80 -6.98
N ARG A 76 -10.83 -2.38 -5.83
CA ARG A 76 -12.13 -2.14 -5.19
C ARG A 76 -12.33 -0.71 -4.71
N PHE A 77 -11.26 -0.08 -4.21
CA PHE A 77 -11.31 1.31 -3.77
C PHE A 77 -11.65 2.23 -4.95
N LEU A 78 -10.96 2.09 -6.08
CA LEU A 78 -11.20 2.89 -7.28
C LEU A 78 -12.51 2.53 -7.99
N GLU A 79 -13.03 1.31 -7.84
CA GLU A 79 -14.37 0.94 -8.32
C GLU A 79 -15.50 1.56 -7.47
N ARG A 80 -15.27 1.73 -6.17
CA ARG A 80 -16.26 2.25 -5.23
C ARG A 80 -16.25 3.77 -5.12
N LEU A 81 -15.06 4.34 -5.05
CA LEU A 81 -14.80 5.77 -5.05
C LEU A 81 -14.14 6.05 -6.38
N THR A 82 -14.93 6.26 -7.43
CA THR A 82 -14.43 6.39 -8.79
C THR A 82 -13.83 7.79 -9.03
N PRO A 83 -12.67 7.92 -9.72
CA PRO A 83 -12.04 9.22 -10.00
C PRO A 83 -12.93 10.22 -10.75
N GLU A 84 -13.94 9.73 -11.46
CA GLU A 84 -14.94 10.49 -12.21
C GLU A 84 -15.86 11.32 -11.29
N THR A 85 -16.16 10.79 -10.10
CA THR A 85 -17.16 11.36 -9.17
C THR A 85 -16.58 11.74 -7.82
N THR A 86 -15.30 11.44 -7.59
CA THR A 86 -14.63 11.62 -6.31
C THR A 86 -13.46 12.56 -6.49
N ASP A 87 -13.50 13.70 -5.82
CA ASP A 87 -12.32 14.53 -5.60
C ASP A 87 -11.63 14.04 -4.31
N TYR A 88 -10.54 13.30 -4.47
CA TYR A 88 -9.76 12.76 -3.35
C TYR A 88 -8.96 13.83 -2.61
N ALA A 89 -8.63 14.95 -3.26
CA ALA A 89 -7.91 16.05 -2.62
C ALA A 89 -8.83 16.80 -1.63
N ASP A 90 -10.13 16.82 -1.90
CA ASP A 90 -11.15 17.44 -1.07
C ASP A 90 -11.73 16.50 0.01
N LEU A 91 -11.35 15.22 0.04
CA LEU A 91 -11.81 14.30 1.08
C LEU A 91 -11.25 14.73 2.46
N PRO A 92 -12.08 14.81 3.50
CA PRO A 92 -11.58 15.07 4.84
C PRO A 92 -10.71 13.89 5.32
N ASN A 93 -9.99 14.09 6.42
CA ASN A 93 -9.33 12.98 7.11
C ASN A 93 -10.35 11.86 7.38
N TYR A 94 -10.01 10.64 6.98
CA TYR A 94 -10.91 9.47 7.02
C TYR A 94 -12.16 9.59 6.14
N GLY A 95 -12.15 10.44 5.11
CA GLY A 95 -13.26 10.63 4.16
C GLY A 95 -13.65 9.36 3.40
N ALA A 96 -12.73 8.39 3.29
CA ALA A 96 -12.99 7.07 2.73
C ALA A 96 -13.34 5.99 3.77
N ALA A 97 -13.76 6.35 4.99
CA ALA A 97 -14.06 5.40 6.06
C ALA A 97 -15.13 4.35 5.71
N SER A 98 -15.99 4.64 4.72
CA SER A 98 -16.97 3.68 4.19
C SER A 98 -16.32 2.42 3.59
N PHE A 99 -15.04 2.48 3.22
CA PHE A 99 -14.25 1.36 2.71
C PHE A 99 -13.62 0.51 3.82
N ASN A 100 -13.60 0.96 5.08
CA ASN A 100 -12.91 0.26 6.18
C ASN A 100 -13.42 -1.17 6.42
N GLY A 101 -14.72 -1.42 6.22
CA GLY A 101 -15.29 -2.75 6.35
C GLY A 101 -14.73 -3.72 5.30
N GLU A 102 -14.56 -3.25 4.07
CA GLU A 102 -13.99 -4.03 2.97
C GLU A 102 -12.50 -4.26 3.16
N LEU A 103 -11.77 -3.23 3.58
CA LEU A 103 -10.35 -3.33 3.93
C LEU A 103 -10.11 -4.41 5.01
N LYS A 104 -10.96 -4.45 6.05
CA LYS A 104 -10.89 -5.45 7.11
C LYS A 104 -11.17 -6.87 6.59
N SER A 105 -12.19 -7.04 5.76
CA SER A 105 -12.53 -8.35 5.18
C SER A 105 -11.39 -8.90 4.32
N LEU A 106 -10.80 -8.06 3.46
CA LEU A 106 -9.66 -8.43 2.63
C LEU A 106 -8.42 -8.74 3.47
N MET A 107 -8.20 -8.01 4.57
CA MET A 107 -7.09 -8.30 5.49
C MET A 107 -7.21 -9.70 6.10
N VAL A 108 -8.43 -10.15 6.42
CA VAL A 108 -8.67 -11.51 6.92
C VAL A 108 -8.48 -12.54 5.80
N GLU A 109 -9.03 -12.30 4.62
CA GLU A 109 -8.93 -13.20 3.46
C GLU A 109 -7.48 -13.48 3.05
N TYR A 110 -6.68 -12.42 2.88
CA TYR A 110 -5.26 -12.54 2.51
C TYR A 110 -4.37 -12.91 3.72
N GLY A 111 -4.79 -12.57 4.94
CA GLY A 111 -4.03 -12.81 6.16
C GLY A 111 -4.20 -14.22 6.75
N THR A 112 -5.31 -14.92 6.48
CA THR A 112 -5.69 -16.16 7.19
C THR A 112 -5.80 -17.40 6.30
N THR A 113 -5.30 -18.53 6.82
CA THR A 113 -5.32 -19.89 6.22
C THR A 113 -4.67 -20.03 4.83
N SER A 114 -4.26 -21.24 4.46
CA SER A 114 -3.65 -21.49 3.15
C SER A 114 -4.67 -21.47 2.00
N GLY A 115 -5.93 -21.86 2.27
CA GLY A 115 -6.97 -21.95 1.24
C GLY A 115 -7.48 -20.59 0.74
N GLY A 116 -7.74 -19.65 1.65
CA GLY A 116 -8.13 -18.28 1.27
C GLY A 116 -7.03 -17.52 0.53
N LYS A 117 -5.76 -17.83 0.83
CA LYS A 117 -4.59 -17.25 0.15
C LYS A 117 -4.48 -17.67 -1.30
N ASP A 118 -4.70 -18.94 -1.61
CA ASP A 118 -4.55 -19.46 -2.97
C ASP A 118 -5.65 -18.92 -3.91
N ASP A 119 -6.90 -18.90 -3.44
CA ASP A 119 -8.03 -18.34 -4.20
C ASP A 119 -7.87 -16.83 -4.43
N ALA A 120 -7.44 -16.10 -3.40
CA ALA A 120 -7.19 -14.68 -3.48
C ALA A 120 -6.03 -14.36 -4.44
N ILE A 121 -4.95 -15.15 -4.42
CA ILE A 121 -3.82 -15.03 -5.36
C ILE A 121 -4.27 -15.28 -6.80
N ASN A 122 -5.13 -16.28 -7.05
CA ASN A 122 -5.57 -16.61 -8.39
C ASN A 122 -6.33 -15.46 -9.07
N ASN A 123 -7.07 -14.67 -8.29
CA ASN A 123 -7.83 -13.52 -8.81
C ASN A 123 -6.93 -12.37 -9.31
N VAL A 124 -5.68 -12.29 -8.83
CA VAL A 124 -4.69 -11.25 -9.17
C VAL A 124 -3.42 -11.86 -9.76
N GLN A 125 -3.55 -13.01 -10.43
CA GLN A 125 -2.40 -13.81 -10.87
C GLN A 125 -1.46 -13.06 -11.83
N ARG A 126 -2.02 -12.23 -12.72
CA ARG A 126 -1.22 -11.43 -13.68
C ARG A 126 -0.37 -10.39 -12.96
N GLU A 127 -0.96 -9.66 -12.02
CA GLU A 127 -0.29 -8.64 -11.23
C GLU A 127 0.73 -9.26 -10.25
N ILE A 128 0.49 -10.49 -9.81
CA ILE A 128 1.39 -11.24 -8.93
C ILE A 128 2.67 -11.69 -9.64
N ASP A 129 2.62 -12.01 -10.93
CA ASP A 129 3.82 -12.41 -11.67
C ASP A 129 4.85 -11.27 -11.72
N ASP A 130 4.38 -10.02 -11.77
CA ASP A 130 5.20 -8.80 -11.72
C ASP A 130 5.84 -8.53 -10.35
N VAL A 131 5.33 -9.14 -9.27
CA VAL A 131 5.84 -8.93 -7.89
C VAL A 131 7.31 -9.32 -7.76
N ARG A 132 7.79 -10.25 -8.59
CA ARG A 132 9.21 -10.66 -8.58
C ARG A 132 10.15 -9.49 -8.87
N GLY A 133 9.75 -8.60 -9.78
CA GLY A 133 10.52 -7.42 -10.21
C GLY A 133 10.40 -6.20 -9.28
N ILE A 134 9.52 -6.24 -8.29
CA ILE A 134 9.31 -5.12 -7.36
C ILE A 134 10.58 -4.88 -6.55
N MET A 135 11.00 -3.61 -6.49
CA MET A 135 12.20 -3.20 -5.77
C MET A 135 12.02 -3.31 -4.26
N THR A 136 13.10 -3.71 -3.57
CA THR A 136 13.16 -3.73 -2.11
C THR A 136 14.28 -2.81 -1.64
N ARG A 137 14.03 -1.99 -0.61
CA ARG A 137 15.01 -1.06 -0.03
C ARG A 137 14.98 -1.15 1.51
N ASN A 138 16.10 -0.91 2.16
CA ASN A 138 16.14 -0.77 3.62
C ASN A 138 15.69 0.64 4.01
N ILE A 139 14.85 0.76 5.04
CA ILE A 139 14.33 2.06 5.49
C ILE A 139 15.40 2.97 6.11
N GLU A 140 16.47 2.42 6.69
CA GLU A 140 17.50 3.20 7.40
C GLU A 140 18.17 4.25 6.51
N GLY A 141 18.33 3.96 5.22
CA GLY A 141 18.89 4.90 4.25
C GLY A 141 17.98 6.09 3.91
N LEU A 142 16.67 5.96 4.19
CA LEU A 142 15.65 6.97 3.88
C LEU A 142 15.42 7.94 5.05
N LEU A 143 15.77 7.52 6.27
CA LEU A 143 15.48 8.26 7.49
C LEU A 143 16.61 9.21 7.87
N GLU A 144 16.23 10.40 8.33
CA GLU A 144 17.14 11.36 8.94
C GLU A 144 17.60 10.89 10.33
N ARG A 145 18.70 11.46 10.85
CA ARG A 145 19.29 11.02 12.13
C ARG A 145 18.29 11.07 13.30
N GLY A 146 17.39 12.05 13.33
CA GLY A 146 16.32 12.14 14.34
C GLY A 146 15.29 11.02 14.20
N GLU A 147 14.80 10.79 12.98
CA GLU A 147 13.81 9.75 12.65
C GLU A 147 14.34 8.33 12.94
N ARG A 148 15.65 8.10 12.76
CA ARG A 148 16.30 6.82 13.12
C ARG A 148 16.33 6.56 14.62
N ILE A 149 16.52 7.60 15.42
CA ILE A 149 16.56 7.48 16.88
C ILE A 149 15.17 7.12 17.40
N ASP A 150 14.13 7.78 16.89
CA ASP A 150 12.74 7.49 17.27
C ASP A 150 12.36 6.04 16.96
N LEU A 151 12.82 5.47 15.83
CA LEU A 151 12.61 4.05 15.53
C LEU A 151 13.37 3.08 16.44
N LEU A 152 14.53 3.48 16.96
CA LEU A 152 15.33 2.66 17.87
C LEU A 152 14.82 2.72 19.31
N VAL A 153 14.21 3.84 19.71
CA VAL A 153 13.68 4.08 21.06
C VAL A 153 12.34 3.35 21.28
N ASP A 154 11.59 3.11 20.21
CA ASP A 154 10.26 2.46 20.26
C ASP A 154 10.33 0.91 20.32
N LYS A 155 11.52 0.34 20.60
CA LYS A 155 11.82 -1.11 20.59
C LYS A 155 11.64 -1.78 21.95
#